data_AF-A0A7H4LVY9-F1
#
_entry.id   AF-A0A7H4LVY9-F1
#
_cell.length_a   1.000
_cell.length_b   1.000
_cell.length_c   1.000
_cell.angle_alpha   90.00
_cell.angle_beta   90.00
_cell.angle_gamma   90.00
#
_symmetry.space_group_name_H-M   'P 1'
#
loop_
_entity.id
_entity.type
_entity.pdbx_description
1 polymer ?
#
loop_
_entity_poly.entity_id
_entity_poly.type
_entity_poly.pdbx_seq_one_letter_code
_entity_poly.pdbx_strand_id
1 'polypeptide(L)'
;MQSSGLPLSKVMQISQLSPANTLESMVRSLRTGNYSVVIGWLSEELSIEEHERLVAAAEEGHAMGFIMRPVRNTNQPGRQLSGLKIHSNLYH
;
A
#
# COMPACT_ATOMS: atom_id res chain seq x y z
N MET A 1 4.38 -11.07 8.00
CA MET A 1 4.78 -9.81 8.67
C MET A 1 6.15 -9.88 9.37
N GLN A 2 6.83 -11.02 9.48
CA GLN A 2 8.08 -11.15 10.26
C GLN A 2 9.37 -11.10 9.42
N SER A 3 9.30 -10.87 8.10
CA SER A 3 10.45 -10.90 7.20
C SER A 3 10.98 -9.52 6.78
N SER A 4 10.41 -8.41 7.26
CA SER A 4 10.78 -7.06 6.83
C SER A 4 11.93 -6.40 7.61
N GLY A 5 12.48 -7.08 8.63
CA GLY A 5 13.56 -6.54 9.47
C GLY A 5 13.18 -5.34 10.35
N LEU A 6 11.92 -4.89 10.30
CA LEU A 6 11.40 -3.83 11.15
C LEU A 6 11.00 -4.40 12.52
N PRO A 7 11.39 -3.75 13.63
CA PRO A 7 10.94 -4.15 14.96
C PRO A 7 9.42 -4.09 15.04
N LEU A 8 8.77 -5.21 15.38
CA LEU A 8 7.30 -5.27 15.48
C LEU A 8 6.75 -4.25 16.49
N SER A 9 7.54 -3.88 17.50
CA SER A 9 7.20 -2.85 18.49
C SER A 9 7.14 -1.42 17.92
N LYS A 10 7.67 -1.19 16.72
CA LYS A 10 7.69 0.11 16.04
C LYS A 10 6.80 0.17 14.80
N VAL A 11 6.04 -0.90 14.53
CA VAL A 11 5.15 -0.99 13.39
C VAL A 11 3.71 -0.97 13.89
N MET A 12 2.93 -0.02 13.39
CA MET A 12 1.49 0.01 13.56
C MET A 12 0.83 -0.14 12.20
N GLN A 13 -0.08 -1.11 12.09
CA GLN A 13 -0.84 -1.36 10.86
C GLN A 13 -2.33 -1.20 11.12
N ILE A 14 -2.97 -0.31 10.36
CA ILE A 14 -4.42 -0.12 10.42
C ILE A 14 -5.05 -0.97 9.32
N SER A 15 -5.63 -2.12 9.69
CA SER A 15 -6.05 -3.15 8.73
C SER A 15 -7.50 -3.02 8.24
N GLN A 16 -8.28 -2.08 8.77
CA GLN A 16 -9.73 -1.97 8.53
C GLN A 16 -10.18 -0.55 8.14
N LEU A 17 -9.38 0.18 7.37
CA LEU A 17 -9.81 1.47 6.83
C LEU A 17 -10.57 1.25 5.52
N SER A 18 -11.75 1.86 5.42
CA SER A 18 -12.38 2.05 4.12
C SER A 18 -11.45 2.92 3.27
N PRO A 19 -11.35 2.68 1.94
CA PRO A 19 -10.53 3.50 1.05
C PRO A 19 -10.80 5.01 1.22
N ALA A 20 -12.07 5.37 1.38
CA ALA A 20 -12.53 6.74 1.62
C ALA A 20 -11.94 7.39 2.89
N ASN A 21 -11.61 6.60 3.91
CA ASN A 21 -11.08 7.11 5.17
C ASN A 21 -9.54 7.05 5.25
N THR A 22 -8.88 6.53 4.21
CA THR A 22 -7.43 6.33 4.23
C THR A 22 -6.69 7.67 4.26
N LEU A 23 -7.11 8.64 3.45
CA LEU A 23 -6.49 9.96 3.41
C LEU A 23 -6.58 10.67 4.77
N GLU A 24 -7.78 10.78 5.34
CA GLU A 24 -8.01 11.42 6.65
C GLU A 24 -7.22 10.74 7.78
N SER A 25 -7.11 9.42 7.71
CA SER A 25 -6.32 8.66 8.69
C SER A 25 -4.83 8.92 8.55
N MET A 26 -4.32 9.06 7.32
CA MET A 26 -2.94 9.47 7.08
C MET A 26 -2.68 10.89 7.58
N VAL A 27 -3.54 11.85 7.26
CA VAL A 27 -3.44 13.24 7.73
C VAL A 27 -3.36 13.28 9.25
N ARG A 28 -4.27 12.59 9.95
CA ARG A 28 -4.24 12.53 11.41
C ARG A 28 -2.96 11.88 11.94
N SER A 29 -2.56 10.75 11.37
CA SER A 29 -1.36 10.03 11.81
C SER A 29 -0.12 10.90 11.66
N LEU A 30 0.06 11.53 10.50
CA LEU A 30 1.15 12.48 10.23
C LEU A 30 1.13 13.62 11.24
N ARG A 31 -0.02 14.30 11.39
CA ARG A 31 -0.18 15.47 12.27
C ARG A 31 0.07 15.17 13.75
N THR A 32 -0.20 13.95 14.23
CA THR A 32 -0.06 13.64 15.66
C THR A 32 1.37 13.74 16.19
N GLY A 33 2.38 13.67 15.32
CA GLY A 33 3.79 13.63 15.72
C GLY A 33 4.23 12.36 16.45
N ASN A 34 3.34 11.36 16.58
CA ASN A 34 3.62 10.09 17.23
C ASN A 34 4.23 9.05 16.29
N TYR A 35 4.30 9.34 15.00
CA TYR A 35 4.86 8.47 13.98
C TYR A 35 5.90 9.23 13.19
N SER A 36 7.10 8.68 13.05
CA SER A 36 8.13 9.24 12.17
C SER A 36 7.83 9.00 10.68
N VAL A 37 7.08 7.93 10.36
CA VAL A 37 6.78 7.52 9.00
C VAL A 37 5.34 6.98 8.93
N VAL A 38 4.58 7.42 7.92
CA VAL A 38 3.23 6.93 7.62
C VAL A 38 3.21 6.45 6.18
N ILE A 39 2.71 5.23 5.94
CA ILE A 39 2.61 4.61 4.62
C ILE A 39 1.14 4.34 4.32
N GLY A 40 0.65 4.83 3.18
CA GLY A 40 -0.71 4.58 2.72
C GLY A 40 -0.76 3.97 1.33
N TRP A 41 -1.72 3.08 1.11
CA TRP A 41 -2.01 2.52 -0.22
C TRP A 41 -3.18 3.28 -0.83
N LEU A 42 -2.90 4.18 -1.76
CA LEU A 42 -3.91 4.95 -2.48
C LEU A 42 -3.89 4.54 -3.94
N SER A 43 -5.02 4.03 -4.44
CA SER A 43 -5.13 3.59 -5.83
C SER A 43 -5.47 4.72 -6.80
N GLU A 44 -6.03 5.82 -6.27
CA GLU A 44 -6.41 7.00 -7.04
C GLU A 44 -5.31 8.07 -6.98
N GLU A 45 -5.31 8.93 -7.98
CA GLU A 45 -4.44 10.10 -7.99
C GLU A 45 -4.94 11.10 -6.96
N LEU A 46 -4.01 11.74 -6.24
CA LEU A 46 -4.36 12.79 -5.30
C LEU A 46 -4.52 14.09 -6.06
N SER A 47 -5.56 14.83 -5.73
CA SER A 47 -5.64 16.25 -6.09
C SER A 47 -4.53 17.04 -5.40
N ILE A 48 -4.24 18.23 -5.93
CA ILE A 48 -3.25 19.14 -5.36
C ILE A 48 -3.60 19.49 -3.91
N GLU A 49 -4.89 19.76 -3.63
CA GLU A 49 -5.37 20.10 -2.28
C GLU A 49 -5.17 18.95 -1.28
N GLU A 50 -5.41 17.70 -1.70
CA GLU A 50 -5.17 16.53 -0.84
C GLU A 50 -3.68 16.32 -0.59
N HIS A 51 -2.84 16.57 -1.61
CA HIS A 51 -1.40 16.51 -1.46
C HIS A 51 -0.88 17.57 -0.49
N GLU A 52 -1.32 18.83 -0.63
CA GLU A 52 -0.95 19.93 0.27
C GLU A 52 -1.37 19.66 1.72
N ARG A 53 -2.56 19.08 1.94
CA ARG A 53 -3.00 18.68 3.28
C ARG A 53 -2.08 17.63 3.90
N LEU A 54 -1.62 16.66 3.12
CA LEU A 54 -0.68 15.64 3.60
C LEU A 54 0.69 16.25 3.92
N VAL A 55 1.19 17.16 3.07
CA VAL A 55 2.46 17.85 3.30
C VAL A 55 2.39 18.69 4.57
N ALA A 56 1.36 19.52 4.72
CA ALA A 56 1.17 20.35 5.91
C ALA A 56 1.09 19.50 7.20
N ALA A 57 0.37 18.38 7.16
CA ALA A 57 0.29 17.46 8.29
C ALA A 57 1.63 16.78 8.61
N ALA A 58 2.41 16.42 7.58
CA ALA A 58 3.74 15.84 7.73
C ALA A 58 4.74 16.83 8.34
N GLU A 59 4.71 18.09 7.91
CA GLU A 59 5.53 19.17 8.47
C GLU A 59 5.16 19.44 9.94
N GLU A 60 3.86 19.56 10.25
CA GLU A 60 3.38 19.80 11.61
C GLU A 60 3.82 18.69 12.57
N GLY A 61 3.69 17.43 12.15
CA GLY A 61 4.08 16.27 12.96
C GLY A 61 5.54 15.83 12.83
N HIS A 62 6.37 16.55 12.07
CA HIS A 62 7.77 16.18 11.81
C HIS A 62 7.93 14.73 11.30
N ALA A 63 7.02 14.33 10.42
CA ALA A 63 6.88 12.97 9.91
C ALA A 63 7.10 12.90 8.39
N MET A 64 7.38 11.71 7.87
CA MET A 64 7.42 11.45 6.43
C MET A 64 6.21 10.62 5.98
N GLY A 65 5.54 11.06 4.92
CA GLY A 65 4.43 10.34 4.29
C GLY A 65 4.85 9.66 2.99
N PHE A 66 4.57 8.36 2.84
CA PHE A 66 4.75 7.62 1.60
C PHE A 66 3.41 7.13 1.06
N ILE A 67 3.16 7.38 -0.22
CA ILE A 67 1.99 6.88 -0.92
C ILE A 67 2.42 5.78 -1.87
N MET A 68 1.93 4.58 -1.61
CA MET A 68 2.17 3.42 -2.42
C MET A 68 1.03 3.27 -3.40
N ARG A 69 1.36 3.23 -4.69
CA ARG A 69 0.42 2.96 -5.78
C ARG A 69 0.70 1.57 -6.34
N PRO A 70 -0.28 0.66 -6.34
CA PRO A 70 -0.07 -0.65 -6.95
C PRO A 70 0.13 -0.47 -8.46
N VAL A 71 1.30 -0.84 -8.95
CA VAL A 71 1.54 -0.90 -10.39
C VAL A 71 0.69 -2.04 -10.95
N ARG A 72 -0.36 -1.71 -11.70
CA ARG A 72 -1.09 -2.71 -12.46
C ARG A 72 -0.12 -3.26 -13.49
N ASN A 73 0.29 -4.52 -13.34
CA ASN A 73 1.13 -5.17 -14.34
C ASN A 73 0.28 -5.41 -15.60
N THR A 74 0.18 -4.42 -16.48
CA THR A 74 -0.43 -4.56 -17.81
C THR A 74 0.54 -5.21 -18.81
N ASN A 75 1.48 -6.03 -18.34
CA ASN A 75 2.20 -6.98 -19.17
C ASN A 75 1.63 -8.38 -18.95
N GLN A 76 0.48 -8.66 -19.58
CA GLN A 76 0.27 -9.97 -20.18
C GLN A 76 0.37 -9.83 -21.71
N PRO A 77 1.57 -9.88 -22.31
CA PRO A 77 1.65 -10.37 -23.67
C PRO A 77 1.36 -11.88 -23.60
N GLY A 78 0.14 -12.27 -23.97
CA GLY A 78 -0.23 -13.65 -24.23
C GLY A 78 -0.05 -14.61 -23.05
N ARG A 79 -1.13 -14.80 -22.28
CA ARG A 79 -1.40 -16.12 -21.71
C ARG A 79 -1.29 -17.14 -22.85
N GLN A 80 -0.15 -17.83 -22.99
CA GLN A 80 -0.12 -19.06 -23.75
C GLN A 80 -1.11 -19.97 -23.02
N LEU A 81 -2.25 -20.20 -23.65
CA LEU A 81 -3.11 -21.32 -23.33
C LEU A 81 -2.26 -22.56 -23.58
N SER A 82 -1.51 -23.02 -22.57
CA SER A 82 -1.03 -24.39 -22.53
C SER A 82 -2.23 -25.29 -22.30
N GLY A 83 -3.08 -25.37 -23.32
CA GLY A 83 -3.98 -26.48 -23.55
C GLY A 83 -3.16 -27.66 -24.03
N LEU A 84 -2.37 -28.24 -23.13
CA LEU A 84 -1.96 -29.62 -23.25
C LEU A 84 -2.08 -30.25 -21.87
N LYS A 85 -3.31 -30.65 -21.53
CA LYS A 85 -3.51 -31.70 -20.53
C LYS A 85 -2.91 -32.96 -21.13
N ILE A 86 -1.66 -33.27 -20.78
CA ILE A 86 -1.15 -34.62 -20.99
C ILE A 86 -1.76 -35.46 -19.87
N HIS A 87 -2.83 -36.16 -20.20
CA HIS A 87 -3.32 -37.25 -19.38
C HIS A 87 -2.34 -38.41 -19.56
N SER A 88 -1.41 -38.62 -18.63
CA SER A 88 -0.69 -39.88 -18.57
C SER A 88 -1.59 -40.91 -17.88
N ASN A 89 -2.41 -41.61 -18.66
CA ASN A 89 -2.95 -42.91 -18.29
C ASN A 89 -1.92 -43.97 -18.68
N LEU A 90 -1.16 -44.51 -17.72
CA LEU A 90 -0.38 -45.77 -17.77
C LEU A 90 0.56 -45.80 -16.54
N TYR A 91 0.65 -46.79 -15.64
CA TYR A 91 0.10 -48.13 -15.45
C TYR A 91 0.02 -48.39 -13.92
N HIS A 92 -0.67 -49.48 -13.57
CA HIS A 92 -0.68 -50.19 -12.28
C HIS A 92 0.66 -50.25 -11.54
#